data_AF-A0A382JBJ2-F1
#
_entry.id   AF-A0A382JBJ2-F1
#
_cell.length_a   1.000
_cell.length_b   1.000
_cell.length_c   1.000
_cell.angle_alpha   90.00
_cell.angle_beta   90.00
_cell.angle_gamma   90.00
#
_symmetry.space_group_name_H-M   'P 1'
#
loop_
_entity.id
_entity.type
_entity.pdbx_description
1 polymer ?
#
loop_
_entity_poly.entity_id
_entity_poly.type
_entity_poly.pdbx_seq_one_letter_code
_entity_poly.pdbx_strand_id
1 'polypeptide(L)'
;MYGDGKYSTDPCCLYNSPHPSSVDSIEKLLSNPTIDATRQKFKDGWKRPECIDCVRNEEMGLTSRRMLSLRSGYDGVIRKWDIRPESTCNLKCAMCNFGNSSKWIEDIDILTKYENDQISGDKVSGGSSRKNFDFDWVYTRCVDTAEYIYIAGGEPFYMKSVQKFLDKLSKNQWNCYNTRIQIVTNGVS
;
A
#
# COMPACT_ATOMS: atom_id res chain seq x y z
N MET A 1 -5.78 -4.05 5.64
CA MET A 1 -5.65 -2.58 5.62
C MET A 1 -6.96 -2.03 6.15
N TYR A 2 -6.99 -1.61 7.41
CA TYR A 2 -8.20 -1.13 8.06
C TYR A 2 -8.35 0.40 7.86
N GLY A 3 -9.41 0.77 7.15
CA GLY A 3 -10.38 1.80 7.54
C GLY A 3 -10.02 3.29 7.46
N ASP A 4 -8.86 3.73 7.91
CA ASP A 4 -8.74 5.15 8.32
C ASP A 4 -7.91 6.04 7.38
N GLY A 5 -7.42 5.48 6.27
CA GLY A 5 -6.57 6.23 5.32
C GLY A 5 -5.17 6.56 5.85
N LYS A 6 -4.79 6.03 7.02
CA LYS A 6 -3.50 6.23 7.68
C LYS A 6 -2.43 5.24 7.18
N TYR A 7 -1.17 5.56 7.43
CA TYR A 7 -0.01 4.72 7.11
C TYR A 7 0.34 3.85 8.30
N SER A 8 0.32 2.51 8.13
CA SER A 8 0.78 1.58 9.17
C SER A 8 2.26 1.82 9.48
N THR A 9 2.62 1.79 10.76
CA THR A 9 4.01 1.81 11.23
C THR A 9 4.70 0.46 11.13
N ASP A 10 4.04 -0.54 10.54
CA ASP A 10 4.65 -1.84 10.29
C ASP A 10 5.53 -1.78 9.04
N PRO A 11 6.80 -2.23 9.11
CA PRO A 11 7.76 -2.12 8.01
C PRO A 11 7.43 -3.02 6.80
N CYS A 12 6.63 -4.07 6.99
CA CYS A 12 6.17 -4.94 5.89
C CYS A 12 4.84 -5.63 6.23
N CYS A 13 4.19 -6.21 5.21
CA CYS A 13 2.89 -6.88 5.36
C CYS A 13 2.92 -8.19 6.17
N LEU A 14 4.11 -8.74 6.44
CA LEU A 14 4.29 -9.95 7.26
C LEU A 14 4.81 -9.62 8.67
N TYR A 15 4.88 -8.33 9.00
CA TYR A 15 5.38 -7.92 10.30
C TYR A 15 4.32 -8.20 11.37
N ASN A 16 4.66 -9.04 12.34
CA ASN A 16 3.76 -9.41 13.42
C ASN A 16 3.87 -8.39 14.56
N SER A 17 3.11 -7.31 14.44
CA SER A 17 3.07 -6.23 15.42
C SER A 17 2.08 -6.54 16.54
N PRO A 18 2.50 -6.60 17.82
CA PRO A 18 1.58 -6.79 18.94
C PRO A 18 0.60 -5.62 19.11
N HIS A 19 1.08 -4.40 18.77
CA HIS A 19 0.34 -3.16 18.89
C HIS A 19 0.49 -2.36 17.59
N PRO A 20 -0.28 -2.71 16.53
CA PRO A 20 -0.22 -1.98 15.27
C PRO A 20 -0.59 -0.52 15.50
N SER A 21 0.22 0.38 14.98
CA SER A 21 -0.02 1.82 15.06
C SER A 21 -0.01 2.44 13.66
N SER A 22 -0.52 3.66 13.53
CA SER A 22 -0.58 4.34 12.25
C SER A 22 -0.36 5.84 12.37
N VAL A 23 0.10 6.46 11.28
CA VAL A 23 0.41 7.89 11.17
C VAL A 23 -0.26 8.49 9.94
N ASP A 24 -0.43 9.81 9.93
CA ASP A 24 -1.23 10.49 8.90
C ASP A 24 -0.45 10.88 7.63
N SER A 25 0.90 10.84 7.64
CA SER A 25 1.73 11.23 6.49
C SER A 25 2.95 10.32 6.31
N ILE A 26 3.51 10.35 5.10
CA ILE A 26 4.69 9.54 4.74
C ILE A 26 5.93 10.04 5.51
N GLU A 27 6.06 11.35 5.73
CA GLU A 27 7.18 11.92 6.50
C GLU A 27 7.15 11.43 7.93
N LYS A 28 5.98 11.49 8.59
CA LYS A 28 5.81 11.00 9.95
C LYS A 28 6.08 9.50 10.05
N LEU A 29 5.81 8.74 8.99
CA LEU A 29 6.14 7.32 8.91
C LEU A 29 7.65 7.12 8.83
N LEU A 30 8.32 7.86 7.94
CA LEU A 30 9.75 7.73 7.71
C LEU A 30 10.59 8.16 8.91
N SER A 31 10.12 9.15 9.68
CA SER A 31 10.73 9.63 10.93
C SER A 31 10.15 8.95 12.18
N ASN A 32 9.42 7.85 12.04
CA ASN A 32 8.77 7.21 13.16
C ASN A 32 9.80 6.46 14.03
N PRO A 33 9.82 6.67 15.36
CA PRO A 33 10.77 6.00 16.25
C PRO A 33 10.73 4.47 16.18
N THR A 34 9.56 3.87 15.99
CA THR A 34 9.39 2.41 15.86
C THR A 34 10.04 1.89 14.57
N ILE A 35 9.89 2.63 13.47
CA ILE A 35 10.52 2.30 12.19
C ILE A 35 12.05 2.43 12.32
N ASP A 36 12.54 3.51 12.93
CA ASP A 36 13.97 3.73 13.12
C ASP A 36 14.61 2.70 14.06
N ALA A 37 13.95 2.39 15.18
CA ALA A 37 14.39 1.33 16.08
C ALA A 37 14.48 -0.02 15.35
N THR A 38 13.51 -0.31 14.49
CA THR A 38 13.54 -1.53 13.66
C THR A 38 14.72 -1.52 12.71
N ARG A 39 14.99 -0.40 12.02
CA ARG A 39 16.16 -0.24 11.14
C ARG A 39 17.48 -0.49 11.88
N GLN A 40 17.63 0.04 13.10
CA GLN A 40 18.84 -0.21 13.89
C GLN A 40 18.97 -1.68 14.29
N LYS A 41 17.88 -2.31 14.75
CA LYS A 41 17.88 -3.75 15.06
C LYS A 41 18.35 -4.59 13.87
N PHE A 42 17.97 -4.23 12.64
CA PHE A 42 18.46 -4.94 11.44
C PHE A 42 19.99 -4.90 11.24
N LYS A 43 20.72 -3.97 11.86
CA LYS A 43 22.19 -3.90 11.82
C LYS A 43 22.86 -4.88 12.77
N ASP A 44 22.32 -5.01 13.99
CA ASP A 44 22.88 -5.87 15.05
C ASP A 44 22.40 -7.32 14.96
N GLY A 45 21.30 -7.57 14.23
CA GLY A 45 20.73 -8.89 14.02
C GLY A 45 19.27 -8.83 13.57
N TRP A 46 18.93 -9.55 12.50
CA TRP A 46 17.58 -9.41 11.91
C TRP A 46 16.53 -10.36 12.50
N LYS A 47 16.93 -11.48 13.13
CA LYS A 47 15.97 -12.47 13.66
C LYS A 47 15.25 -11.90 14.87
N ARG A 48 13.91 -11.93 14.86
CA ARG A 48 13.05 -11.44 15.94
C ARG A 48 11.62 -11.98 15.83
N PRO A 49 10.84 -12.01 16.93
CA PRO A 49 9.46 -12.50 16.91
C PRO A 49 8.55 -11.75 15.94
N GLU A 50 8.77 -10.46 15.73
CA GLU A 50 7.95 -9.65 14.82
C GLU A 50 8.21 -9.97 13.34
N CYS A 51 9.31 -10.67 13.02
CA CYS A 51 9.66 -11.13 11.67
C CYS A 51 9.61 -12.67 11.56
N ILE A 52 8.81 -13.33 12.41
CA ILE A 52 8.81 -14.78 12.58
C ILE A 52 8.60 -15.55 11.27
N ASP A 53 7.77 -15.03 10.35
CA ASP A 53 7.54 -15.67 9.05
C ASP A 53 8.82 -15.74 8.22
N CYS A 54 9.65 -14.70 8.25
CA CYS A 54 10.93 -14.73 7.58
C CYS A 54 11.92 -15.66 8.29
N VAL A 55 11.93 -15.65 9.63
CA VAL A 55 12.81 -16.52 10.45
C VAL A 55 12.52 -17.99 10.16
N ARG A 56 11.26 -18.41 10.24
CA ARG A 56 10.84 -19.80 10.00
C ARG A 56 11.18 -20.26 8.60
N ASN A 57 10.87 -19.44 7.58
CA ASN A 57 11.20 -19.77 6.20
C ASN A 57 12.70 -20.01 6.03
N GLU A 58 13.55 -19.12 6.55
CA GLU A 58 14.99 -19.25 6.39
C GLU A 58 15.58 -20.43 7.19
N GLU A 59 15.04 -20.75 8.36
CA GLU A 59 15.45 -21.91 9.16
C GLU A 59 15.08 -23.25 8.50
N MET A 60 14.00 -23.25 7.71
CA MET A 60 13.61 -24.39 6.87
C MET A 60 14.37 -24.44 5.52
N GLY A 61 15.32 -23.54 5.28
CA GLY A 61 16.05 -23.45 4.01
C GLY A 61 15.23 -22.85 2.85
N LEU A 62 14.08 -22.24 3.14
CA LEU A 62 13.22 -21.58 2.17
C LEU A 62 13.62 -20.10 1.98
N THR A 63 13.27 -19.53 0.84
CA THR A 63 13.48 -18.11 0.57
C THR A 63 12.42 -17.27 1.26
N SER A 64 12.83 -16.37 2.17
CA SER A 64 11.92 -15.42 2.82
C SER A 64 11.66 -14.16 1.99
N ARG A 65 10.61 -13.41 2.35
CA ARG A 65 10.35 -12.08 1.78
C ARG A 65 11.53 -11.13 1.97
N ARG A 66 12.20 -11.19 3.13
CA ARG A 66 13.40 -10.40 3.43
C ARG A 66 14.54 -10.69 2.44
N MET A 67 14.83 -11.96 2.17
CA MET A 67 15.85 -12.35 1.20
C MET A 67 15.51 -11.84 -0.21
N LEU A 68 14.24 -11.93 -0.63
CA LEU A 68 13.80 -11.38 -1.91
C LEU A 68 14.01 -9.86 -1.98
N SER A 69 13.70 -9.12 -0.91
CA SER A 69 13.94 -7.68 -0.84
C SER A 69 15.43 -7.36 -0.95
N LEU A 70 16.31 -8.15 -0.31
CA LEU A 70 17.76 -7.95 -0.37
C LEU A 70 18.34 -8.16 -1.77
N ARG A 71 17.76 -9.06 -2.58
CA ARG A 71 18.20 -9.25 -3.98
C ARG A 71 18.07 -7.99 -4.83
N SER A 72 17.11 -7.12 -4.50
CA SER A 72 16.93 -5.86 -5.22
C SER A 72 17.94 -4.78 -4.80
N GLY A 73 18.59 -4.94 -3.64
CA GLY A 73 19.45 -3.91 -3.06
C GLY A 73 18.69 -2.62 -2.68
N TYR A 74 19.36 -1.75 -1.93
CA TYR A 74 18.91 -0.37 -1.71
C TYR A 74 20.13 0.53 -1.54
N ASP A 75 20.30 1.46 -2.47
CA ASP A 75 21.40 2.43 -2.51
C ASP A 75 20.99 3.81 -1.98
N GLY A 76 19.83 3.89 -1.32
CA GLY A 76 19.25 5.16 -0.88
C GLY A 76 18.19 5.74 -1.82
N VAL A 77 17.99 5.15 -3.01
CA VAL A 77 17.01 5.61 -4.00
C VAL A 77 15.90 4.57 -4.22
N ILE A 78 14.65 5.02 -4.12
CA ILE A 78 13.47 4.16 -4.35
C ILE A 78 13.19 4.09 -5.85
N ARG A 79 13.51 2.95 -6.47
CA ARG A 79 13.27 2.70 -7.91
C ARG A 79 11.97 2.01 -8.22
N LYS A 80 11.43 1.21 -7.28
CA LYS A 80 10.25 0.37 -7.47
C LYS A 80 9.13 0.84 -6.55
N TRP A 81 8.00 1.20 -7.14
CA TRP A 81 6.86 1.77 -6.44
C TRP A 81 5.64 0.86 -6.57
N ASP A 82 4.99 0.51 -5.46
CA ASP A 82 3.65 -0.11 -5.42
C ASP A 82 2.68 0.96 -4.88
N ILE A 83 1.89 1.54 -5.76
CA ILE A 83 1.00 2.68 -5.48
C ILE A 83 -0.44 2.17 -5.46
N ARG A 84 -1.08 2.27 -4.29
CA ARG A 84 -2.49 1.90 -4.06
C ARG A 84 -3.23 3.03 -3.34
N PRO A 85 -3.64 4.08 -4.09
CA PRO A 85 -3.98 5.37 -3.52
C PRO A 85 -5.39 5.38 -2.93
N GLU A 86 -6.37 4.77 -3.61
CA GLU A 86 -7.77 4.82 -3.23
C GLU A 86 -8.54 3.56 -3.67
N SER A 87 -9.77 3.43 -3.17
CA SER A 87 -10.69 2.32 -3.46
C SER A 87 -11.78 2.67 -4.47
N THR A 88 -11.69 3.84 -5.12
CA THR A 88 -12.67 4.31 -6.12
C THR A 88 -12.73 3.30 -7.27
N CYS A 89 -13.90 2.71 -7.50
CA CYS A 89 -14.10 1.62 -8.47
C CYS A 89 -15.52 1.68 -9.08
N ASN A 90 -15.71 0.99 -10.21
CA ASN A 90 -16.99 0.86 -10.92
C ASN A 90 -17.65 -0.54 -10.77
N LEU A 91 -17.02 -1.51 -10.11
CA LEU A 91 -17.54 -2.87 -9.92
C LEU A 91 -17.69 -3.30 -8.46
N LYS A 92 -18.61 -4.24 -8.20
CA LYS A 92 -18.82 -4.95 -6.92
C LYS A 92 -18.31 -6.39 -7.01
N CYS A 93 -17.01 -6.59 -7.23
CA CYS A 93 -16.43 -7.93 -7.34
C CYS A 93 -16.63 -8.70 -6.02
N ALA A 94 -17.07 -9.96 -6.08
CA ALA A 94 -17.38 -10.79 -4.90
C ALA A 94 -16.20 -10.95 -3.92
N MET A 95 -14.96 -10.85 -4.41
CA MET A 95 -13.74 -10.90 -3.60
C MET A 95 -13.37 -9.55 -2.93
N CYS A 96 -13.98 -8.45 -3.36
CA CYS A 96 -13.73 -7.12 -2.81
C CYS A 96 -14.67 -6.87 -1.63
N ASN A 97 -14.18 -6.14 -0.63
CA ASN A 97 -15.00 -5.58 0.45
C ASN A 97 -15.18 -4.07 0.24
N PHE A 98 -15.90 -3.41 1.17
CA PHE A 98 -16.11 -1.95 1.18
C PHE A 98 -14.82 -1.12 1.14
N GLY A 99 -13.73 -1.65 1.70
CA GLY A 99 -12.42 -1.03 1.66
C GLY A 99 -11.77 -1.10 0.28
N ASN A 100 -12.08 -2.10 -0.54
CA ASN A 100 -11.42 -2.34 -1.82
C ASN A 100 -12.20 -1.82 -3.03
N SER A 101 -13.52 -1.68 -2.92
CA SER A 101 -14.34 -1.04 -3.95
C SER A 101 -15.38 -0.12 -3.33
N SER A 102 -15.35 1.15 -3.74
CA SER A 102 -16.34 2.15 -3.36
C SER A 102 -17.76 1.78 -3.77
N LYS A 103 -17.95 0.88 -4.76
CA LYS A 103 -19.29 0.50 -5.23
C LYS A 103 -20.07 -0.33 -4.23
N TRP A 104 -19.40 -1.06 -3.35
CA TRP A 104 -20.08 -1.84 -2.31
C TRP A 104 -20.91 -0.97 -1.35
N ILE A 105 -20.64 0.34 -1.26
CA ILE A 105 -21.42 1.25 -0.41
C ILE A 105 -22.89 1.33 -0.82
N GLU A 106 -23.23 1.06 -2.08
CA GLU A 106 -24.62 1.07 -2.55
C GLU A 106 -25.47 -0.04 -1.91
N ASP A 107 -24.83 -1.10 -1.39
CA ASP A 107 -25.51 -2.26 -0.79
C ASP A 107 -25.39 -2.27 0.74
N ILE A 108 -24.95 -1.17 1.34
CA ILE A 108 -24.77 -1.03 2.79
C ILE A 108 -26.06 -1.35 3.57
N ASP A 109 -27.21 -0.92 3.06
CA ASP A 109 -28.50 -1.12 3.74
C ASP A 109 -28.90 -2.60 3.76
N ILE A 110 -28.57 -3.34 2.69
CA ILE A 110 -28.82 -4.79 2.61
C ILE A 110 -27.95 -5.50 3.64
N LEU A 111 -26.66 -5.15 3.71
CA LEU A 111 -25.74 -5.77 4.67
C LEU A 111 -26.14 -5.46 6.11
N THR A 112 -26.45 -4.19 6.41
CA THR A 112 -26.88 -3.75 7.75
C THR A 112 -28.20 -4.41 8.19
N LYS A 113 -29.11 -4.72 7.24
CA LYS A 113 -30.40 -5.36 7.54
C LYS A 113 -30.28 -6.82 7.96
N TYR A 114 -29.29 -7.55 7.44
CA TYR A 114 -29.16 -8.99 7.63
C TYR A 114 -27.96 -9.40 8.51
N GLU A 115 -27.08 -8.47 8.87
CA GLU A 115 -26.00 -8.70 9.84
C GLU A 115 -26.51 -8.52 11.28
N ASN A 116 -26.38 -9.57 12.09
CA ASN A 116 -26.46 -9.45 13.55
C ASN A 116 -25.28 -8.62 14.03
N ASP A 117 -25.54 -7.43 14.59
CA ASP A 117 -24.81 -6.53 15.54
C ASP A 117 -23.32 -6.74 15.95
N GLN A 118 -22.57 -7.65 15.35
CA GLN A 118 -21.18 -8.01 15.66
C GLN A 118 -20.20 -7.45 14.63
N ILE A 119 -20.69 -6.96 13.48
CA ILE A 119 -19.90 -6.31 12.42
C ILE A 119 -20.03 -4.77 12.48
N SER A 120 -20.85 -4.25 13.41
CA SER A 120 -21.01 -2.81 13.69
C SER A 120 -19.78 -2.15 14.33
N GLY A 121 -18.71 -2.91 14.60
CA GLY A 121 -17.42 -2.39 15.07
C GLY A 121 -16.53 -1.80 13.97
N ASP A 122 -16.65 -2.30 12.74
CA ASP A 122 -16.04 -1.67 11.58
C ASP A 122 -17.07 -0.70 11.03
N LYS A 123 -16.95 0.57 11.42
CA LYS A 123 -17.68 1.67 10.77
C LYS A 123 -17.65 1.40 9.27
N VAL A 124 -18.82 1.13 8.69
CA VAL A 124 -19.00 0.98 7.25
C VAL A 124 -18.68 2.33 6.62
N SER A 125 -17.40 2.59 6.50
CA SER A 125 -16.82 3.81 6.00
C SER A 125 -16.80 3.62 4.50
N GLY A 126 -17.60 4.41 3.80
CA GLY A 126 -17.72 4.36 2.35
C GLY A 126 -16.36 4.50 1.68
N GLY A 127 -15.81 3.37 1.24
CA GLY A 127 -14.50 3.30 0.59
C GLY A 127 -13.33 3.59 1.55
N SER A 128 -12.28 2.78 1.47
CA SER A 128 -10.97 3.18 1.99
C SER A 128 -10.29 4.15 1.01
N SER A 129 -10.90 5.32 0.79
CA SER A 129 -10.16 6.41 0.17
C SER A 129 -9.20 6.94 1.21
N ARG A 130 -7.89 6.78 0.98
CA ARG A 130 -6.88 7.55 1.72
C ARG A 130 -7.14 9.00 1.33
N LYS A 131 -7.99 9.72 2.06
CA LYS A 131 -8.36 11.11 1.76
C LYS A 131 -7.14 12.03 1.57
N ASN A 132 -5.97 11.62 2.08
CA ASN A 132 -4.70 12.33 2.01
C ASN A 132 -3.56 11.49 1.41
N PHE A 133 -3.80 10.66 0.36
CA PHE A 133 -2.66 10.07 -0.35
C PHE A 133 -1.86 11.18 -1.05
N ASP A 134 -0.62 11.38 -0.61
CA ASP A 134 0.20 12.51 -1.05
C ASP A 134 0.89 12.21 -2.38
N PHE A 135 0.17 12.43 -3.47
CA PHE A 135 0.69 12.26 -4.83
C PHE A 135 1.82 13.25 -5.15
N ASP A 136 1.87 14.42 -4.52
CA ASP A 136 2.94 15.38 -4.77
C ASP A 136 4.25 14.90 -4.14
N TRP A 137 4.21 14.40 -2.90
CA TRP A 137 5.35 13.73 -2.28
C TRP A 137 5.83 12.56 -3.13
N VAL A 138 4.92 11.66 -3.52
CA VAL A 138 5.27 10.49 -4.36
C VAL A 138 5.87 10.94 -5.69
N TYR A 139 5.26 11.92 -6.36
CA TYR A 139 5.80 12.47 -7.60
C TYR A 139 7.22 13.00 -7.43
N THR A 140 7.49 13.81 -6.40
CA THR A 140 8.84 14.37 -6.18
C THR A 140 9.91 13.30 -5.96
N ARG A 141 9.51 12.11 -5.50
CA ARG A 141 10.40 10.97 -5.28
C ARG A 141 10.47 10.01 -6.46
N CYS A 142 9.52 10.04 -7.37
CA CYS A 142 9.52 9.22 -8.60
C CYS A 142 10.24 9.88 -9.78
N VAL A 143 10.22 11.21 -9.83
CA VAL A 143 10.85 11.98 -10.91
C VAL A 143 12.33 11.65 -11.00
N ASP A 144 12.79 11.37 -12.22
CA ASP A 144 14.19 11.06 -12.57
C ASP A 144 14.78 9.80 -11.88
N THR A 145 13.97 9.00 -11.17
CA THR A 145 14.47 7.85 -10.39
C THR A 145 13.61 6.58 -10.48
N ALA A 146 12.30 6.69 -10.70
CA ALA A 146 11.42 5.53 -10.72
C ALA A 146 11.63 4.69 -11.99
N GLU A 147 12.15 3.48 -11.84
CA GLU A 147 12.33 2.54 -12.95
C GLU A 147 11.09 1.65 -13.15
N TYR A 148 10.33 1.41 -12.07
CA TYR A 148 9.13 0.58 -12.12
C TYR A 148 8.04 1.12 -11.20
N ILE A 149 6.84 1.31 -11.76
CA ILE A 149 5.66 1.75 -11.01
C ILE A 149 4.55 0.73 -11.25
N TYR A 150 4.10 0.10 -10.16
CA TYR A 150 2.94 -0.76 -10.12
C TYR A 150 1.77 0.00 -9.50
N ILE A 151 0.63 0.03 -10.20
CA ILE A 151 -0.58 0.74 -9.76
C ILE A 151 -1.73 -0.27 -9.62
N ALA A 152 -2.37 -0.27 -8.45
CA ALA A 152 -3.56 -1.06 -8.14
C ALA A 152 -4.45 -0.33 -7.11
N GLY A 153 -5.55 -0.94 -6.68
CA GLY A 153 -6.47 -0.35 -5.70
C GLY A 153 -7.91 -0.76 -5.99
N GLY A 154 -8.82 0.22 -6.02
CA GLY A 154 -10.10 0.11 -6.72
C GLY A 154 -9.92 -0.13 -8.23
N GLU A 155 -10.42 0.78 -9.08
CA GLU A 155 -10.14 0.75 -10.52
C GLU A 155 -9.21 1.91 -10.93
N PRO A 156 -7.92 1.66 -11.21
CA PRO A 156 -6.95 2.73 -11.49
C PRO A 156 -7.36 3.66 -12.64
N PHE A 157 -8.03 3.16 -13.68
CA PHE A 157 -8.49 4.03 -14.77
C PHE A 157 -9.67 4.93 -14.39
N TYR A 158 -10.42 4.57 -13.34
CA TYR A 158 -11.52 5.37 -12.80
C TYR A 158 -11.04 6.42 -11.79
N MET A 159 -9.79 6.32 -11.32
CA MET A 159 -9.19 7.20 -10.33
C MET A 159 -8.61 8.47 -10.97
N LYS A 160 -9.26 9.61 -10.74
CA LYS A 160 -8.75 10.92 -11.21
C LYS A 160 -7.35 11.23 -10.64
N SER A 161 -7.06 10.74 -9.44
CA SER A 161 -5.79 10.96 -8.77
C SER A 161 -4.63 10.26 -9.51
N VAL A 162 -4.85 9.02 -9.94
CA VAL A 162 -3.93 8.24 -10.80
C VAL A 162 -3.76 8.92 -12.16
N GLN A 163 -4.84 9.34 -12.81
CA GLN A 163 -4.76 10.03 -14.11
C GLN A 163 -3.90 11.30 -14.02
N LYS A 164 -4.10 12.14 -12.99
CA LYS A 164 -3.29 13.34 -12.75
C LYS A 164 -1.82 13.02 -12.48
N PHE A 165 -1.55 11.97 -11.70
CA PHE A 165 -0.18 11.52 -11.45
C PHE A 165 0.52 11.09 -12.73
N LEU A 166 -0.14 10.29 -13.57
CA LEU A 166 0.38 9.83 -14.85
C LEU A 166 0.60 10.99 -15.83
N ASP A 167 -0.32 11.96 -15.91
CA ASP A 167 -0.16 13.18 -16.73
C ASP A 167 1.00 14.05 -16.24
N LYS A 168 1.23 14.15 -14.93
CA LYS A 168 2.36 14.89 -14.38
C LYS A 168 3.68 14.18 -14.69
N LEU A 169 3.72 12.86 -14.52
CA LEU A 169 4.91 12.04 -14.75
C LEU A 169 5.30 11.99 -16.23
N SER A 170 4.32 11.96 -17.15
CA SER A 170 4.56 11.94 -18.60
C SER A 170 5.21 13.22 -19.14
N LYS A 171 5.16 14.32 -18.38
CA LYS A 171 5.85 15.58 -18.72
C LYS A 171 7.35 15.53 -18.41
N ASN A 172 7.81 14.54 -17.64
CA ASN A 172 9.23 14.33 -17.40
C ASN A 172 9.83 13.38 -18.45
N GLN A 173 10.81 13.89 -19.20
CA GLN A 173 11.44 13.14 -20.29
C GLN A 173 12.21 11.90 -19.81
N TRP A 174 12.91 11.97 -18.67
CA TRP A 174 13.64 10.82 -18.14
C TRP A 174 12.70 9.66 -17.82
N ASN A 175 11.58 9.94 -17.13
CA ASN A 175 10.61 8.92 -16.76
C ASN A 175 9.97 8.27 -18.01
N CYS A 176 9.71 9.04 -19.06
CA CYS A 176 9.18 8.51 -20.32
C CYS A 176 10.10 7.45 -20.98
N TYR A 177 11.42 7.53 -20.79
CA TYR A 177 12.37 6.56 -21.33
C TYR A 177 12.76 5.44 -20.37
N ASN A 178 12.67 5.68 -19.06
CA ASN A 178 13.26 4.80 -18.04
C ASN A 178 12.24 4.14 -17.12
N THR A 179 10.99 4.61 -17.09
CA THR A 179 9.96 4.09 -16.18
C THR A 179 9.05 3.09 -16.89
N ARG A 180 9.02 1.84 -16.39
CA ARG A 180 8.00 0.87 -16.75
C ARG A 180 6.79 1.01 -15.81
N ILE A 181 5.62 1.25 -16.37
CA ILE A 181 4.36 1.33 -15.62
C ILE A 181 3.56 0.04 -15.84
N GLN A 182 3.15 -0.60 -14.75
CA GLN A 182 2.22 -1.73 -14.76
C GLN A 182 0.96 -1.34 -13.98
N ILE A 183 -0.20 -1.46 -14.65
CA ILE A 183 -1.50 -1.13 -14.06
C ILE A 183 -2.32 -2.41 -13.98
N VAL A 184 -2.91 -2.67 -12.81
CA VAL A 184 -3.90 -3.74 -12.63
C VAL A 184 -5.29 -3.15 -12.67
N THR A 185 -6.05 -3.53 -13.70
CA THR A 185 -7.41 -3.07 -13.97
C THR A 185 -8.38 -4.24 -13.93
N ASN A 186 -9.65 -3.95 -13.67
CA ASN A 186 -10.76 -4.89 -13.77
C ASN A 186 -11.19 -5.17 -15.23
N GLY A 187 -10.63 -4.45 -16.20
CA GLY A 187 -10.84 -4.69 -17.63
C GLY A 187 -12.20 -4.26 -18.16
N VAL A 188 -12.97 -3.48 -17.40
CA VAL A 188 -14.25 -2.91 -17.85
C VAL A 188 -14.16 -1.38 -17.90
N SER A 189 -14.10 -0.87 -19.13
CA SER A 189 -14.15 0.56 -19.46
C SER A 189 -15.58 1.06 -19.58
#